data_AF-A0AA35W6C6-F1
#
_entry.id   AF-A0AA35W6C6-F1
#
_cell.length_a   1.000
_cell.length_b   1.000
_cell.length_c   1.000
_cell.angle_alpha   90.00
_cell.angle_beta   90.00
_cell.angle_gamma   90.00
#
_symmetry.space_group_name_H-M   'P 1'
#
loop_
_entity.id
_entity.type
_entity.pdbx_description
1 polymer ?
#
loop_
_entity_poly.entity_id
_entity_poly.type
_entity_poly.pdbx_seq_one_letter_code
_entity_poly.pdbx_strand_id
1 'polypeptide(L)'
;QFAVVYKARNNQDVNREEIIKTLASLVTMNGDYPHRVDLLNPDLTIVVEIVKGNFCVSVVKDFNKLKRYNIQSIVGLSGDKAEGNTEVKESEN
;
A
#
# COMPACT_ATOMS: atom_id res chain seq x y z
N GLN A 1 -13.78 -3.10 1.82
CA GLN A 1 -12.85 -2.14 1.17
C GLN A 1 -11.44 -2.55 1.54
N PHE A 2 -10.46 -2.41 0.65
CA PHE A 2 -9.10 -2.86 0.94
C PHE A 2 -8.03 -1.95 0.36
N ALA A 3 -6.82 -2.03 0.91
CA ALA A 3 -5.63 -1.41 0.36
C ALA A 3 -4.55 -2.47 0.14
N VAL A 4 -3.65 -2.22 -0.82
CA VAL A 4 -2.42 -2.99 -1.00
C VAL A 4 -1.25 -2.11 -0.63
N VAL A 5 -0.41 -2.58 0.29
CA VAL A 5 0.80 -1.90 0.73
C VAL A 5 2.01 -2.73 0.31
N TYR A 6 2.80 -2.15 -0.58
CA TYR A 6 4.05 -2.75 -1.04
C TYR A 6 5.23 -2.27 -0.20
N LYS A 7 6.09 -3.20 0.20
CA LYS A 7 7.39 -2.93 0.85
C LYS A 7 8.47 -3.79 0.18
N ALA A 8 9.64 -3.20 -0.07
CA ALA A 8 10.80 -3.95 -0.52
C ALA A 8 12.01 -3.59 0.34
N ARG A 9 12.77 -4.59 0.76
CA ARG A 9 14.07 -4.41 1.43
C ARG A 9 15.16 -4.96 0.54
N ASN A 10 16.06 -4.08 0.12
CA ASN A 10 17.25 -4.43 -0.64
C ASN A 10 16.97 -5.21 -1.95
N ASN A 11 15.84 -4.93 -2.59
CA ASN A 11 15.44 -5.46 -3.89
C ASN A 11 14.82 -4.31 -4.70
N GLN A 12 15.31 -4.06 -5.90
CA GLN A 12 14.78 -3.05 -6.84
C GLN A 12 14.27 -3.67 -8.15
N ASP A 13 14.41 -4.98 -8.31
CA ASP A 13 14.15 -5.64 -9.60
C ASP A 13 12.67 -5.94 -9.85
N VAL A 14 11.82 -5.86 -8.81
CA VAL A 14 10.38 -6.17 -8.92
C VAL A 14 9.58 -4.88 -9.02
N ASN A 15 8.82 -4.74 -10.10
CA ASN A 15 7.98 -3.57 -10.34
C ASN A 15 6.84 -3.48 -9.32
N ARG A 16 6.85 -2.42 -8.48
CA ARG A 16 5.82 -2.15 -7.48
C ARG A 16 4.41 -2.08 -8.06
N GLU A 17 4.24 -1.38 -9.18
CA GLU A 17 2.94 -1.13 -9.80
C GLU A 17 2.33 -2.40 -10.35
N GLU A 18 3.15 -3.25 -10.98
CA GLU A 18 2.73 -4.56 -11.46
C GLU A 18 2.20 -5.44 -10.33
N ILE A 19 2.90 -5.48 -9.20
CA ILE A 19 2.47 -6.25 -8.02
C ILE A 19 1.15 -5.71 -7.47
N ILE A 20 1.02 -4.38 -7.31
CA ILE A 20 -0.20 -3.76 -6.79
C ILE A 20 -1.39 -4.03 -7.71
N LYS A 21 -1.22 -3.85 -9.02
CA LYS A 21 -2.28 -4.11 -10.02
C LYS A 21 -2.69 -5.58 -10.01
N THR A 22 -1.71 -6.49 -10.04
CA THR A 22 -1.97 -7.94 -10.04
C THR A 22 -2.75 -8.37 -8.80
N LEU A 23 -2.38 -7.88 -7.62
CA LEU A 23 -3.09 -8.19 -6.37
C LEU A 23 -4.49 -7.58 -6.34
N ALA A 24 -4.66 -6.34 -6.80
CA ALA A 24 -5.98 -5.72 -6.87
C ALA A 24 -6.92 -6.47 -7.82
N SER A 25 -6.43 -6.85 -9.01
CA SER A 25 -7.15 -7.70 -9.97
C SER A 25 -7.50 -9.06 -9.38
N LEU A 26 -6.58 -9.71 -8.66
CA LEU A 26 -6.83 -11.00 -8.03
C LEU A 26 -7.92 -10.90 -6.95
N VAL A 27 -7.85 -9.90 -6.08
CA VAL A 27 -8.81 -9.71 -4.98
C VAL A 27 -10.20 -9.39 -5.52
N THR A 28 -10.29 -8.60 -6.59
CA THR A 28 -11.56 -8.26 -7.23
C THR A 28 -12.06 -9.34 -8.19
N MET A 29 -11.26 -10.38 -8.45
CA MET A 29 -11.37 -11.31 -9.58
C MET A 29 -11.76 -10.57 -10.86
N ASN A 30 -10.92 -9.62 -11.27
CA ASN A 30 -11.11 -8.78 -12.45
C ASN A 30 -12.45 -8.02 -12.51
N GLY A 31 -13.05 -7.73 -11.36
CA GLY A 31 -14.29 -6.97 -11.24
C GLY A 31 -15.54 -7.80 -10.93
N ASP A 32 -15.41 -9.13 -10.83
CA ASP A 32 -16.53 -10.02 -10.52
C ASP A 32 -17.00 -9.90 -9.06
N TYR A 33 -16.11 -9.53 -8.14
CA TYR A 33 -16.44 -9.31 -6.74
C TYR A 33 -16.57 -7.82 -6.38
N PRO A 34 -17.49 -7.45 -5.47
CA PRO A 34 -17.76 -6.06 -5.08
C PRO A 34 -16.69 -5.46 -4.13
N HIS A 35 -15.47 -6.00 -4.14
CA HIS A 35 -14.38 -5.48 -3.34
C HIS A 35 -13.83 -4.19 -3.98
N ARG A 36 -13.81 -3.10 -3.20
CA ARG A 36 -13.30 -1.80 -3.66
C ARG A 36 -11.96 -1.46 -3.00
N VAL A 37 -11.07 -0.85 -3.78
CA VAL A 37 -9.81 -0.30 -3.30
C VAL A 37 -10.08 1.03 -2.59
N ASP A 38 -9.59 1.18 -1.37
CA ASP A 38 -9.60 2.43 -0.60
C ASP A 38 -8.23 2.58 0.08
N LEU A 39 -7.46 3.58 -0.35
CA LEU A 39 -6.10 3.84 0.16
C LEU A 39 -6.10 4.66 1.47
N LEU A 40 -7.21 5.32 1.79
CA LEU A 40 -7.32 6.21 2.94
C LEU A 40 -7.87 5.45 4.15
N ASN A 41 -9.02 4.78 3.97
CA ASN A 41 -9.76 4.11 5.04
C ASN A 41 -10.10 2.64 4.71
N PRO A 42 -9.10 1.77 4.48
CA PRO A 42 -9.35 0.36 4.19
C PRO A 42 -9.83 -0.42 5.44
N ASP A 43 -10.78 -1.34 5.24
CA ASP A 43 -11.18 -2.30 6.29
C ASP A 43 -10.08 -3.35 6.52
N LEU A 44 -9.44 -3.77 5.42
CA LEU A 44 -8.34 -4.72 5.39
C LEU A 44 -7.20 -4.18 4.55
N THR A 45 -5.98 -4.36 5.02
CA THR A 45 -4.78 -4.03 4.27
C THR A 45 -4.03 -5.32 3.94
N ILE A 46 -3.74 -5.50 2.66
CA ILE A 46 -2.87 -6.56 2.16
C ILE A 46 -1.46 -5.97 2.13
N VAL A 47 -0.60 -6.44 3.02
CA VAL A 47 0.81 -6.04 3.03
C VAL A 47 1.60 -7.08 2.27
N VAL A 48 2.34 -6.64 1.25
CA VAL A 48 3.27 -7.47 0.51
C VAL A 48 4.67 -6.94 0.71
N GLU A 49 5.52 -7.78 1.27
CA GLU A 49 6.91 -7.46 1.55
C GLU A 49 7.84 -8.38 0.76
N ILE A 50 8.79 -7.79 0.04
CA ILE A 50 9.81 -8.54 -0.71
C ILE A 50 11.14 -8.45 0.02
N VAL A 51 11.63 -9.61 0.48
CA VAL A 51 12.90 -9.73 1.21
C VAL A 51 13.75 -10.83 0.59
N LYS A 52 14.92 -10.45 0.05
CA LYS A 52 15.87 -11.36 -0.63
C LYS A 52 15.20 -12.36 -1.60
N GLY A 53 14.33 -11.87 -2.50
CA GLY A 53 13.60 -12.70 -3.47
C GLY A 53 12.38 -13.46 -2.93
N ASN A 54 12.05 -13.37 -1.63
CA ASN A 54 10.87 -13.99 -1.06
C ASN A 54 9.71 -12.98 -0.98
N PHE A 55 8.51 -13.42 -1.35
CA PHE A 55 7.26 -12.66 -1.20
C PHE A 55 6.57 -13.05 0.11
N CYS A 56 6.44 -12.08 1.02
CA CYS A 56 5.72 -12.24 2.27
C CYS A 56 4.39 -11.49 2.17
N VAL A 57 3.27 -12.21 2.25
CA VAL A 57 1.93 -11.63 2.14
C VAL A 57 1.21 -11.76 3.48
N SER A 58 0.55 -10.70 3.93
CA SER A 58 -0.30 -10.71 5.12
C SER A 58 -1.54 -9.86 4.90
N VAL A 59 -2.66 -10.27 5.51
CA VAL A 59 -3.92 -9.54 5.48
C VAL A 59 -4.23 -9.11 6.90
N VAL A 60 -4.27 -7.80 7.14
CA VAL A 60 -4.34 -7.22 8.49
C VAL A 60 -5.42 -6.15 8.59
N LYS A 61 -5.94 -5.94 9.80
CA LYS A 61 -6.83 -4.83 10.17
C LYS A 61 -6.02 -3.68 10.75
N ASP A 62 -6.60 -2.48 10.78
CA ASP A 62 -6.06 -1.29 11.47
C ASP A 62 -4.62 -0.89 11.06
N PHE A 63 -4.19 -1.23 9.85
CA PHE A 63 -2.80 -1.02 9.42
C PHE A 63 -2.38 0.46 9.51
N ASN A 64 -3.19 1.38 9.00
CA ASN A 64 -2.89 2.82 9.04
C ASN A 64 -2.76 3.34 10.48
N LYS A 65 -3.53 2.77 11.43
CA LYS A 65 -3.48 3.13 12.86
C LYS A 65 -2.27 2.54 13.56
N LEU A 66 -1.85 1.32 13.20
CA LEU A 66 -0.81 0.57 13.92
C LEU A 66 0.58 0.71 13.31
N LYS A 67 0.70 1.07 12.02
CA LYS A 67 2.00 1.20 11.33
C LYS A 67 2.96 2.17 12.01
N ARG A 68 2.45 3.23 12.66
CA ARG A 68 3.24 4.22 13.41
C ARG A 68 4.01 3.64 14.62
N TYR A 69 3.61 2.46 15.11
CA TYR A 69 4.32 1.78 16.19
C TYR A 69 5.49 0.94 15.70
N ASN A 70 5.71 0.85 14.39
CA ASN A 70 6.93 0.24 13.88
C ASN A 70 8.12 1.09 14.36
N ILE A 71 9.16 0.43 14.88
CA ILE A 71 10.36 1.10 15.38
C ILE A 71 10.95 2.04 14.32
N GLN A 72 10.98 1.62 13.05
CA GLN A 72 11.45 2.45 11.94
C GLN A 72 10.65 3.75 11.80
N SER A 73 9.35 3.74 12.10
CA SER A 73 8.50 4.93 12.06
C SER A 73 8.74 5.81 13.28
N ILE A 74 8.91 5.21 14.46
CA ILE A 74 9.19 5.94 15.70
C ILE A 74 10.54 6.68 15.62
N VAL A 75 11.56 6.05 15.05
CA VAL A 75 12.90 6.65 14.96
C VAL A 75 13.10 7.51 13.69
N GLY A 76 12.04 7.76 12.92
CA GLY A 76 12.10 8.61 11.72
C GLY A 76 12.89 8.01 10.55
N LEU A 77 13.17 6.71 10.57
CA LEU A 77 13.86 5.99 9.48
C LEU A 77 12.91 5.51 8.38
N SER A 78 11.60 5.65 8.59
CA SER A 78 10.61 5.46 7.53
C SER A 78 10.73 6.65 6.60
N GLY A 79 11.21 6.43 5.38
CA GLY A 79 11.32 7.45 4.33
C GLY A 79 9.95 7.89 3.82
N ASP A 80 9.09 8.40 4.70
CA ASP A 80 7.80 8.98 4.37
C ASP A 80 8.06 10.33 3.66
N LYS A 81 8.44 10.26 2.37
CA LYS A 81 8.06 11.32 1.45
C LYS A 81 6.54 11.18 1.30
N ALA A 82 5.81 12.10 1.91
CA ALA A 82 4.39 12.27 1.67
C ALA A 82 4.17 12.59 0.18
N GLU A 83 3.95 11.58 -0.66
CA GLU A 83 3.37 11.77 -1.98
C GLU A 83 1.86 12.01 -1.81
N GLY A 84 1.53 13.21 -1.33
CA GLY A 84 0.20 13.79 -1.46
C GLY A 84 0.21 14.71 -2.66
N ASN A 85 -0.23 14.23 -3.83
CA ASN A 85 -0.61 15.12 -4.92
C ASN A 85 -1.91 15.82 -4.53
N THR A 86 -1.79 16.93 -3.81
CA THR A 86 -2.90 17.87 -3.61
C THR A 86 -2.82 18.86 -4.75
N GLU A 87 -3.43 18.53 -5.88
CA GLU A 87 -3.80 19.54 -6.88
C GLU A 87 -4.88 20.43 -6.24
N VAL A 88 -4.44 21.56 -5.67
CA VAL A 88 -5.32 22.69 -5.45
C VAL A 88 -5.67 23.24 -6.82
N LYS A 89 -6.90 23.02 -7.26
CA LYS A 89 -7.50 23.80 -8.34
C LYS A 89 -7.68 25.23 -7.81
N GLU A 90 -6.72 26.10 -8.10
CA GLU A 90 -6.97 27.53 -8.11
C GLU A 90 -7.83 27.85 -9.34
N SER A 91 -9.11 28.10 -9.07
CA SER A 91 -9.95 28.93 -9.90
C SER A 91 -9.46 30.37 -9.77
N GLU A 92 -8.92 30.93 -10.84
CA GLU A 92 -8.82 32.38 -10.99
C GLU A 92 -9.54 32.82 -12.27
N ASN A 93 -10.19 33.98 -12.10
CA ASN A 93 -11.12 34.71 -12.96
C ASN A 93 -10.73 34.86 -14.43
#